data_AF-A0A7Y0XCP0-F1
#
_entry.id   AF-A0A7Y0XCP0-F1
#
_cell.length_a   1.000
_cell.length_b   1.000
_cell.length_c   1.000
_cell.angle_alpha   90.00
_cell.angle_beta   90.00
_cell.angle_gamma   90.00
#
_symmetry.space_group_name_H-M   'P 1'
#
loop_
_entity.id
_entity.type
_entity.pdbx_description
1 polymer ?
#
loop_
_entity_poly.entity_id
_entity_poly.type
_entity_poly.pdbx_seq_one_letter_code
_entity_poly.pdbx_strand_id
1 'polypeptide(L)'
;TSSNHVVIKAVFDRLKLWDKFSVICSAEDEEHGKPSPDVYLTAAHRLKVDVADCLVIEDSFVGLTAAKSANMMTCLVSPYC
;
A
#
# COMPACT_ATOMS: atom_id res chain seq x y z
N THR A 1 -3.50 -0.56 0.57
CA THR A 1 -3.72 -1.93 1.11
C THR A 1 -4.76 -2.65 0.26
N SER A 2 -4.88 -3.97 0.32
CA SER A 2 -5.99 -4.72 -0.33
C SER A 2 -7.27 -4.76 0.51
N SER A 3 -7.21 -4.29 1.77
CA SER A 3 -8.35 -4.21 2.67
C SER A 3 -9.34 -3.14 2.22
N ASN A 4 -10.64 -3.40 2.43
CA ASN A 4 -11.69 -2.41 2.20
C ASN A 4 -11.75 -1.33 3.30
N HIS A 5 -12.52 -0.26 3.06
CA HIS A 5 -12.67 0.90 3.94
C HIS A 5 -13.23 0.53 5.31
N VAL A 6 -14.08 -0.49 5.38
CA VAL A 6 -14.63 -0.99 6.65
C VAL A 6 -13.54 -1.57 7.53
N VAL A 7 -12.67 -2.42 6.96
CA VAL A 7 -11.54 -3.02 7.67
C VAL A 7 -10.48 -1.97 8.02
N ILE A 8 -10.15 -1.09 7.07
CA ILE A 8 -9.22 0.04 7.31
C ILE A 8 -9.71 0.86 8.49
N LYS A 9 -10.99 1.28 8.49
CA LYS A 9 -11.57 2.08 9.57
C LYS A 9 -11.50 1.36 10.91
N ALA A 10 -11.89 0.09 10.95
CA ALA A 10 -11.86 -0.69 12.19
C ALA A 10 -10.44 -0.80 12.79
N VAL A 11 -9.44 -1.08 11.94
CA VAL A 11 -8.03 -1.15 12.37
C VAL A 11 -7.50 0.21 12.81
N PHE A 12 -7.76 1.27 12.04
CA PHE A 12 -7.28 2.61 12.35
C PHE A 12 -7.92 3.18 13.61
N ASP A 13 -9.21 2.93 13.85
CA ASP A 13 -9.91 3.32 15.08
C ASP A 13 -9.32 2.58 16.30
N ARG A 14 -9.11 1.27 16.16
CA ARG A 14 -8.59 0.44 17.25
C ARG A 14 -7.15 0.81 17.63
N LEU A 15 -6.30 1.04 16.63
CA LEU A 15 -4.88 1.31 16.80
C LEU A 15 -4.54 2.81 16.88
N LYS A 16 -5.55 3.69 16.72
CA LYS A 16 -5.41 5.16 16.72
C LYS A 16 -4.36 5.64 15.72
N LEU A 17 -4.52 5.24 14.44
CA LEU A 17 -3.54 5.49 13.38
C LEU A 17 -3.86 6.68 12.46
N TRP A 18 -5.03 7.30 12.62
CA TRP A 18 -5.50 8.34 11.69
C TRP A 18 -4.55 9.54 11.53
N ASP A 19 -3.81 9.89 12.58
CA ASP A 19 -2.84 10.99 12.57
C ASP A 19 -1.44 10.58 12.10
N LYS A 20 -1.22 9.29 11.79
CA LYS A 20 0.09 8.74 11.40
C LYS A 20 0.29 8.64 9.89
N PHE A 21 -0.79 8.75 9.11
CA PHE A 21 -0.77 8.59 7.67
C PHE A 21 -1.35 9.81 6.97
N SER A 22 -0.57 10.43 6.07
CA SER A 22 -1.03 11.56 5.26
C SER A 22 -2.04 11.16 4.18
N VAL A 23 -1.94 9.92 3.68
CA VAL A 23 -2.79 9.36 2.63
C VAL A 23 -3.12 7.92 2.98
N ILE A 24 -4.37 7.52 2.73
CA ILE A 24 -4.86 6.15 2.88
C ILE A 24 -5.46 5.74 1.54
N CYS A 25 -5.01 4.62 0.98
CA CYS A 25 -5.49 4.07 -0.28
C CYS A 25 -5.92 2.61 -0.11
N SER A 26 -7.13 2.32 -0.57
CA SER A 26 -7.71 0.98 -0.65
C SER A 26 -7.66 0.49 -2.09
N ALA A 27 -7.25 -0.75 -2.31
CA ALA A 27 -7.30 -1.34 -3.65
C ALA A 27 -8.75 -1.58 -4.14
N GLU A 28 -9.75 -1.41 -3.27
CA GLU A 28 -11.16 -1.45 -3.68
C GLU A 28 -11.59 -0.22 -4.50
N ASP A 29 -10.84 0.88 -4.38
CA ASP A 29 -11.09 2.13 -5.11
C ASP A 29 -10.42 2.12 -6.50
N GLU A 30 -9.62 1.10 -6.78
CA GLU A 30 -8.81 0.98 -8.00
C GLU A 30 -9.49 0.06 -9.01
N GLU A 31 -9.19 0.25 -10.29
CA GLU A 31 -9.70 -0.62 -11.36
C GLU A 31 -9.17 -2.06 -11.20
N HIS A 32 -7.90 -2.19 -10.82
CA HIS A 32 -7.25 -3.48 -10.60
C HIS A 32 -6.63 -3.60 -9.21
N GLY A 33 -7.06 -4.62 -8.47
CA GLY A 33 -6.40 -5.02 -7.23
C GLY A 33 -4.99 -5.59 -7.47
N LYS A 34 -4.24 -5.77 -6.38
CA LYS A 34 -2.93 -6.45 -6.44
C LYS A 34 -3.09 -7.85 -7.09
N PRO A 35 -2.18 -8.28 -7.98
CA PRO A 35 -0.81 -7.80 -8.17
C PRO A 35 -0.64 -6.59 -9.11
N SER A 36 -1.73 -5.93 -9.54
CA SER A 36 -1.62 -4.65 -10.24
C SER A 36 -0.99 -3.56 -9.36
N PRO A 37 -0.21 -2.61 -9.92
CA PRO A 37 0.45 -1.57 -9.16
C PRO A 37 -0.46 -0.41 -8.74
N ASP A 38 -1.72 -0.38 -9.19
CA ASP A 38 -2.65 0.75 -9.16
C ASP A 38 -2.67 1.45 -7.79
N VAL A 39 -2.90 0.72 -6.70
CA VAL A 39 -2.98 1.29 -5.35
C VAL A 39 -1.67 1.98 -4.89
N TYR A 40 -0.51 1.51 -5.36
CA TYR A 40 0.78 2.14 -5.06
C TYR A 40 1.01 3.39 -5.91
N LEU A 41 0.65 3.36 -7.18
CA LEU A 41 0.72 4.51 -8.08
C LEU A 41 -0.22 5.63 -7.60
N THR A 42 -1.45 5.28 -7.22
CA THR A 42 -2.41 6.22 -6.62
C THR A 42 -1.86 6.81 -5.32
N ALA A 43 -1.22 6.02 -4.46
CA ALA A 43 -0.60 6.52 -3.23
C ALA A 43 0.53 7.54 -3.53
N ALA A 44 1.47 7.22 -4.42
CA ALA A 44 2.56 8.14 -4.80
C ALA A 44 2.01 9.43 -5.42
N HIS A 45 1.02 9.33 -6.31
CA HIS A 45 0.36 10.48 -6.91
C HIS A 45 -0.32 11.39 -5.88
N ARG A 46 -1.08 10.82 -4.93
CA ARG A 46 -1.73 11.58 -3.85
C ARG A 46 -0.72 12.23 -2.90
N LEU A 47 0.41 11.57 -2.66
CA LEU A 47 1.54 12.11 -1.89
C LEU A 47 2.37 13.14 -2.66
N LYS A 48 2.21 13.23 -3.99
CA LYS A 48 2.97 14.10 -4.90
C LYS A 48 4.49 13.83 -4.84
N VAL A 49 4.86 12.56 -4.84
CA VAL A 49 6.26 12.10 -4.86
C VAL A 49 6.52 11.17 -6.04
N ASP A 50 7.77 11.07 -6.48
CA ASP A 50 8.16 10.13 -7.53
C ASP A 50 8.16 8.69 -6.98
N VAL A 51 7.85 7.70 -7.83
CA VAL A 51 7.90 6.28 -7.48
C VAL A 51 9.32 5.82 -7.12
N ALA A 52 10.35 6.46 -7.68
CA ALA A 52 11.75 6.21 -7.36
C ALA A 52 12.13 6.63 -5.93
N ASP A 53 11.39 7.58 -5.34
CA ASP A 53 11.57 8.04 -3.96
C ASP A 53 10.74 7.21 -2.95
N CYS A 54 10.00 6.21 -3.43
CA CYS A 54 9.11 5.40 -2.60
C CYS A 54 9.78 4.11 -2.11
N LEU A 55 9.59 3.81 -0.81
CA LEU A 55 9.85 2.51 -0.22
C LEU A 55 8.53 1.84 0.18
N VAL A 56 8.24 0.69 -0.42
CA VAL A 56 7.11 -0.16 -0.02
C VAL A 56 7.57 -1.19 1.02
N ILE A 57 6.86 -1.26 2.14
CA ILE A 57 7.01 -2.32 3.15
C ILE A 57 5.90 -3.34 2.92
N GLU A 58 6.26 -4.60 2.67
CA GLU A 58 5.31 -5.65 2.33
C GLU A 58 5.64 -6.97 3.01
N ASP A 59 4.64 -7.80 3.30
CA ASP A 59 4.77 -9.12 3.92
C ASP A 59 4.27 -10.26 3.02
N SER A 60 3.78 -9.93 1.82
CA SER A 60 3.19 -10.89 0.89
C SER A 60 3.85 -10.87 -0.50
N PHE A 61 3.89 -12.03 -1.17
CA PHE A 61 4.37 -12.12 -2.56
C PHE A 61 3.48 -11.33 -3.54
N VAL A 62 2.17 -11.33 -3.36
CA VAL A 62 1.22 -10.56 -4.18
C VAL A 62 1.49 -9.05 -4.02
N GLY A 63 1.75 -8.63 -2.78
CA GLY A 63 2.19 -7.30 -2.42
C GLY A 63 3.50 -6.87 -3.05
N LEU A 64 4.52 -7.73 -2.94
CA LEU A 64 5.83 -7.56 -3.55
C LEU A 64 5.73 -7.39 -5.06
N THR A 65 4.98 -8.26 -5.74
CA THR A 65 4.78 -8.18 -7.19
C THR A 65 4.14 -6.87 -7.59
N ALA A 66 3.08 -6.43 -6.90
CA ALA A 66 2.45 -5.14 -7.17
C ALA A 66 3.42 -3.95 -6.96
N ALA A 67 4.23 -3.98 -5.90
CA ALA A 67 5.19 -2.92 -5.62
C ALA A 67 6.31 -2.86 -6.68
N LYS A 68 6.78 -4.02 -7.14
CA LYS A 68 7.77 -4.13 -8.22
C LYS A 68 7.20 -3.68 -9.56
N SER A 69 5.94 -4.01 -9.87
CA SER A 69 5.24 -3.51 -11.06
C SER A 69 5.08 -1.98 -11.05
N ALA A 70 5.09 -1.35 -9.86
CA ALA A 70 5.06 0.10 -9.70
C ALA A 70 6.45 0.76 -9.83
N ASN A 71 7.52 -0.01 -10.09
CA ASN A 71 8.92 0.43 -10.09
C ASN A 71 9.39 1.05 -8.77
N MET A 72 8.80 0.63 -7.64
CA MET A 72 9.18 1.12 -6.31
C MET A 72 10.22 0.21 -5.63
N MET A 73 11.06 0.80 -4.79
CA MET A 73 11.91 0.02 -3.89
C MET A 73 11.01 -0.74 -2.91
N THR A 74 11.35 -1.99 -2.58
CA THR A 74 10.50 -2.83 -1.74
C THR A 74 11.34 -3.55 -0.68
N CYS A 75 10.92 -3.45 0.57
CA CYS A 75 11.41 -4.23 1.69
C CYS A 75 10.38 -5.31 2.03
N LEU A 76 10.75 -6.57 1.86
CA LEU A 76 9.89 -7.71 2.24
C LEU A 76 10.14 -8.07 3.71
N VAL A 77 9.07 -8.10 4.50
CA VAL A 77 9.05 -8.50 5.90
C VAL A 77 8.46 -9.91 5.96
N SER A 78 9.33 -10.91 6.01
CA SER A 78 8.93 -12.31 6.13
C SER A 78 9.16 -12.81 7.56
N PRO A 79 8.16 -13.41 8.22
CA PRO A 79 8.36 -14.05 9.52
C PRO A 79 9.09 -15.39 9.42
N TYR A 80 9.42 -15.86 8.21
CA TYR A 80 10.05 -17.16 7.94
C TYR A 80 11.51 -17.03 7.48
N CYS A 81 12.10 -15.83 7.61
CA CYS A 81 13.52 -15.58 7.41
C CYS A 81 14.29 -15.67 8.74
#